data_AF-A0A2W4IBB2-F1
#
_entry.id   AF-A0A2W4IBB2-F1
#
_cell.length_a   1.000
_cell.length_b   1.000
_cell.length_c   1.000
_cell.angle_alpha   90.00
_cell.angle_beta   90.00
_cell.angle_gamma   90.00
#
_symmetry.space_group_name_H-M   'P 1'
#
loop_
_entity.id
_entity.type
_entity.pdbx_description
1 polymer ?
#
loop_
_entity_poly.entity_id
_entity_poly.type
_entity_poly.pdbx_seq_one_letter_code
_entity_poly.pdbx_strand_id
1 'polypeptide(L)'
;MATVRLGRREKGSILALTAALGLALVVLGVGFFFFIMFMNAQKETKNAIDAGTLNVGKKALDEISVPVTNKAFWDVCSDPDDSSIIPDPSKLTVNLRRINRVWAEAMLYKINALAQKNEGQDNSGMSNASSALQSAEQTSDLLATRLKLQTEMYPFFKDLARQNNIRMIGNSASVKEIPGPNWQTSKMIEGTNKVAESNIMIGGNAGNNFFAPHGFTWKGSNVTNTRRSPAPANSNGMFFLKGYENLDFGGDSIWQVPFLFEDKPHMVSKGDFEKAKNNASGWSNAVPNAFSAEGVASQPGKPAEKGMAWVITNPRQTYKAAIPHSFVRLRVEKPKVNWQFVPFAVPITYFTDTMDGFTPKSMSSPPAPAGGPLCATVQAVSITVGLEYVALLATGVDGMVFLPPKAGSAENYIEQELVARCNEMITKVGETVTASEVHSALSNPLCSAALLSGLSQDFALYSPDGKSIRCLPIVSGVVADPQAPWLSLIANQTPDGSEKKKGESSISLPAAMPPFHPVIVPDPFCVENFGLGFGTMDKSLFWQPGTGVNGCLGKVRVQRETNVISIGICVPLI
;
A
#
# COMPACT_ATOMS: atom_id res chain seq x y z
N MET A 1 -11.03 55.27 -108.53
CA MET A 1 -10.62 55.68 -107.17
C MET A 1 -11.52 54.94 -106.18
N ALA A 2 -11.09 53.76 -105.73
CA ALA A 2 -11.88 52.88 -104.85
C ALA A 2 -11.06 52.59 -103.58
N THR A 3 -11.40 53.28 -102.49
CA THR A 3 -10.84 53.04 -101.17
C THR A 3 -11.53 51.84 -100.53
N VAL A 4 -10.81 50.72 -100.51
CA VAL A 4 -11.17 49.50 -99.77
C VAL A 4 -10.99 49.75 -98.26
N ARG A 5 -12.09 49.73 -97.50
CA ARG A 5 -12.08 49.63 -96.04
C ARG A 5 -12.01 48.17 -95.63
N LEU A 6 -10.82 47.66 -95.34
CA LEU A 6 -10.62 46.40 -94.61
C LEU A 6 -9.75 46.68 -93.39
N GLY A 7 -10.13 46.14 -92.22
CA GLY A 7 -9.23 46.11 -91.06
C GLY A 7 -9.78 46.55 -89.70
N ARG A 8 -11.09 46.48 -89.43
CA ARG A 8 -11.63 46.75 -88.06
C ARG A 8 -12.23 45.52 -87.35
N ARG A 9 -12.42 44.38 -88.03
CA ARG A 9 -13.09 43.18 -87.48
C ARG A 9 -12.14 42.16 -86.83
N GLU A 10 -10.90 42.01 -87.31
CA GLU A 10 -9.96 41.00 -86.78
C GLU A 10 -9.30 41.40 -85.45
N LYS A 11 -9.07 42.69 -85.20
CA LYS A 11 -8.47 43.17 -83.93
C LYS A 11 -9.41 43.06 -82.73
N GLY A 12 -10.73 43.09 -82.94
CA GLY A 12 -11.73 42.93 -81.87
C GLY A 12 -11.88 41.49 -81.36
N SER A 13 -11.67 40.50 -82.25
CA SER A 13 -11.75 39.08 -81.91
C SER A 13 -10.63 38.63 -80.97
N ILE A 14 -9.40 39.08 -81.22
CA ILE A 14 -8.24 38.75 -80.37
C ILE A 14 -8.38 39.37 -78.97
N LEU A 15 -8.81 40.64 -78.87
CA LEU A 15 -9.05 41.31 -77.58
C LEU A 15 -10.15 40.61 -76.76
N ALA A 16 -11.21 40.14 -77.42
CA ALA A 16 -12.28 39.39 -76.74
C ALA A 16 -11.80 38.03 -76.23
N LEU A 17 -10.99 37.30 -77.01
CA LEU A 17 -10.41 36.02 -76.60
C LEU A 17 -9.44 36.20 -75.42
N THR A 18 -8.55 37.19 -75.46
CA THR A 18 -7.61 37.48 -74.36
C THR A 18 -8.34 37.90 -73.09
N ALA A 19 -9.40 38.70 -73.19
CA ALA A 19 -10.23 39.08 -72.05
C ALA A 19 -10.97 37.86 -71.46
N ALA A 20 -11.53 36.98 -72.30
CA ALA A 20 -12.21 35.77 -71.86
C ALA A 20 -11.23 34.78 -71.18
N LEU A 21 -10.03 34.59 -71.74
CA LEU A 21 -8.97 33.76 -71.15
C LEU A 21 -8.44 34.36 -69.82
N GLY A 22 -8.27 35.68 -69.76
CA GLY A 22 -7.91 36.39 -68.54
C GLY A 22 -8.96 36.22 -67.44
N LEU A 23 -10.24 36.35 -67.80
CA LEU A 23 -11.35 36.14 -66.87
C LEU A 23 -11.44 34.67 -66.42
N ALA A 24 -11.22 33.70 -67.33
CA ALA A 24 -11.17 32.29 -66.99
C ALA A 24 -10.01 31.97 -66.02
N LEU A 25 -8.84 32.57 -66.21
CA LEU A 25 -7.70 32.44 -65.29
C LEU A 25 -8.00 33.07 -63.92
N VAL A 26 -8.66 34.22 -63.87
CA VAL A 26 -9.08 34.83 -62.59
C VAL A 26 -10.09 33.94 -61.87
N VAL A 27 -11.09 33.40 -62.57
CA VAL A 27 -12.07 32.47 -61.99
C VAL A 27 -11.40 31.20 -61.47
N LEU A 28 -10.45 30.62 -62.23
CA LEU A 28 -9.67 29.47 -61.77
C LEU A 28 -8.81 29.81 -60.54
N GLY A 29 -8.14 30.97 -60.54
CA GLY A 29 -7.34 31.44 -59.41
C GLY A 29 -8.17 31.63 -58.13
N VAL A 30 -9.35 32.24 -58.25
CA VAL A 30 -10.30 32.39 -57.15
C VAL A 30 -10.81 31.02 -56.68
N GLY A 31 -11.10 30.09 -57.60
CA GLY A 31 -11.49 28.71 -57.28
C GLY A 31 -10.42 27.96 -56.50
N PHE A 32 -9.15 28.02 -56.94
CA PHE A 32 -8.02 27.41 -56.22
C PHE A 32 -7.81 28.02 -54.84
N PHE A 33 -7.97 29.34 -54.71
CA PHE A 33 -7.88 30.02 -53.42
C PHE A 33 -8.95 29.52 -52.44
N PHE A 34 -10.21 29.43 -52.86
CA PHE A 34 -11.28 28.86 -52.03
C PHE A 34 -11.03 27.39 -51.66
N PHE A 35 -10.50 26.60 -52.58
CA PHE A 35 -10.15 25.20 -52.31
C PHE A 35 -9.04 25.07 -51.25
N ILE A 36 -7.98 25.88 -51.36
CA ILE A 36 -6.90 25.93 -50.36
C ILE A 36 -7.43 26.39 -49.01
N MET A 37 -8.31 27.39 -48.98
CA MET A 37 -8.94 27.84 -47.74
C MET A 37 -9.75 26.72 -47.07
N PHE A 38 -10.54 25.98 -47.86
CA PHE A 38 -11.36 24.89 -47.34
C PHE A 38 -10.51 23.74 -46.77
N MET A 39 -9.46 23.30 -47.47
CA MET A 39 -8.55 22.26 -46.97
C MET A 39 -7.80 22.69 -45.70
N ASN A 40 -7.38 23.96 -45.62
CA ASN A 40 -6.70 24.48 -44.44
C ASN A 40 -7.68 24.66 -43.25
N ALA A 41 -8.92 25.06 -43.51
CA ALA A 41 -9.98 25.12 -42.49
C ALA A 41 -10.27 23.75 -41.86
N GLN A 42 -10.25 22.68 -42.65
CA GLN A 42 -10.39 21.31 -42.12
C GLN A 42 -9.21 20.92 -41.22
N LYS A 43 -7.97 21.26 -41.61
CA LYS A 43 -6.78 21.01 -40.77
C LYS A 43 -6.83 21.77 -39.45
N GLU A 44 -7.19 23.05 -39.48
CA GLU A 44 -7.33 23.89 -38.28
C GLU A 44 -8.41 23.33 -37.35
N THR A 45 -9.57 22.96 -37.91
CA THR A 45 -10.67 22.35 -37.15
C THR A 45 -10.23 21.05 -36.49
N LYS A 46 -9.58 20.16 -37.25
CA LYS A 46 -9.08 18.90 -36.71
C LYS A 46 -8.07 19.12 -35.60
N ASN A 47 -7.10 20.01 -35.77
CA ASN A 47 -6.10 20.32 -34.75
C ASN A 47 -6.74 20.87 -33.46
N ALA A 48 -7.76 21.73 -33.59
CA ALA A 48 -8.48 22.26 -32.45
C ALA A 48 -9.26 21.18 -31.68
N ILE A 49 -9.88 20.25 -32.41
CA ILE A 49 -10.60 19.10 -31.82
C ILE A 49 -9.60 18.12 -31.18
N ASP A 50 -8.49 17.78 -31.84
CA ASP A 50 -7.44 16.93 -31.30
C ASP A 50 -6.87 17.53 -30.00
N ALA A 51 -6.61 18.84 -29.97
CA ALA A 51 -6.17 19.55 -28.76
C ALA A 51 -7.23 19.51 -27.65
N GLY A 52 -8.49 19.83 -27.96
CA GLY A 52 -9.59 19.75 -27.00
C GLY A 52 -9.75 18.35 -26.39
N THR A 53 -9.64 17.32 -27.23
CA THR A 53 -9.72 15.91 -26.82
C THR A 53 -8.54 15.53 -25.94
N LEU A 54 -7.33 15.94 -26.29
CA LEU A 54 -6.15 15.75 -25.45
C LEU A 54 -6.31 16.43 -24.07
N ASN A 55 -6.97 17.59 -24.02
CA ASN A 55 -7.27 18.26 -22.75
C ASN A 55 -8.27 17.48 -21.91
N VAL A 56 -9.32 16.91 -22.52
CA VAL A 56 -10.24 15.97 -21.84
C VAL A 56 -9.44 14.85 -21.18
N GLY A 57 -8.54 14.22 -21.93
CA GLY A 57 -7.72 13.13 -21.39
C GLY A 57 -6.81 13.55 -20.22
N LYS A 58 -6.26 14.76 -20.26
CA LYS A 58 -5.44 15.30 -19.15
C LYS A 58 -6.28 15.64 -17.93
N LYS A 59 -7.42 16.31 -18.12
CA LYS A 59 -8.27 16.79 -17.02
C LYS A 59 -9.08 15.68 -16.37
N ALA A 60 -9.48 14.65 -17.13
CA ALA A 60 -10.17 13.47 -16.59
C ALA A 60 -9.33 12.70 -15.55
N LEU A 61 -8.00 12.85 -15.55
CA LEU A 61 -7.12 12.20 -14.57
C LEU A 61 -7.33 12.72 -13.15
N ASP A 62 -7.57 14.04 -13.01
CA ASP A 62 -7.49 14.75 -11.73
C ASP A 62 -8.80 15.43 -11.31
N GLU A 63 -9.53 16.01 -12.27
CA GLU A 63 -10.70 16.87 -12.01
C GLU A 63 -12.00 16.06 -11.79
N ILE A 64 -12.07 14.83 -12.32
CA ILE A 64 -13.19 13.92 -12.06
C ILE A 64 -12.80 13.02 -10.90
N SER A 65 -13.40 13.30 -9.75
CA SER A 65 -13.14 12.56 -8.50
C SER A 65 -14.43 12.10 -7.83
N VAL A 66 -14.40 10.98 -7.14
CA VAL A 66 -15.54 10.47 -6.35
C VAL A 66 -15.21 10.42 -4.87
N PRO A 67 -16.18 10.64 -3.97
CA PRO A 67 -15.96 10.55 -2.54
C PRO A 67 -15.66 9.10 -2.12
N VAL A 68 -14.78 8.95 -1.13
CA VAL A 68 -14.46 7.67 -0.50
C VAL A 68 -15.23 7.55 0.82
N THR A 69 -16.13 6.57 0.90
CA THR A 69 -17.00 6.37 2.07
C THR A 69 -16.34 5.53 3.15
N ASN A 70 -15.46 4.59 2.77
CA ASN A 70 -14.78 3.70 3.71
C ASN A 70 -13.51 4.37 4.28
N LYS A 71 -13.42 4.43 5.62
CA LYS A 71 -12.29 5.02 6.34
C LYS A 71 -10.96 4.32 6.08
N ALA A 72 -11.02 3.03 5.72
CA ALA A 72 -9.84 2.23 5.39
C ALA A 72 -9.11 2.67 4.12
N PHE A 73 -9.64 3.64 3.35
CA PHE A 73 -9.01 4.16 2.14
C PHE A 73 -8.79 5.69 2.19
N TRP A 74 -8.90 6.30 3.36
CA TRP A 74 -8.74 7.75 3.48
C TRP A 74 -7.30 8.20 3.24
N ASP A 75 -6.35 7.36 3.58
CA ASP A 75 -4.90 7.53 3.40
C ASP A 75 -4.45 7.45 1.94
N VAL A 76 -5.19 6.76 1.07
CA VAL A 76 -4.93 6.78 -0.38
C VAL A 76 -5.52 8.01 -1.10
N CYS A 77 -6.26 8.86 -0.39
CA CYS A 77 -6.82 10.10 -0.94
C CYS A 77 -5.81 11.26 -1.00
N SER A 78 -4.68 11.21 -0.28
CA SER A 78 -3.62 12.23 -0.30
C SER A 78 -2.45 11.85 -1.22
N ASP A 79 -1.64 12.84 -1.62
CA ASP A 79 -0.46 12.61 -2.48
C ASP A 79 0.70 11.91 -1.76
N PRO A 80 1.52 11.14 -2.49
CA PRO A 80 2.17 9.92 -1.99
C PRO A 80 3.37 10.09 -1.06
N ASP A 81 3.85 11.31 -0.87
CA ASP A 81 5.12 11.55 -0.17
C ASP A 81 4.93 11.98 1.29
N ASP A 82 3.69 12.13 1.75
CA ASP A 82 3.43 12.61 3.11
C ASP A 82 2.40 11.75 3.85
N SER A 83 2.87 10.60 4.34
CA SER A 83 2.15 9.79 5.32
C SER A 83 2.00 10.47 6.69
N SER A 84 2.52 11.69 6.89
CA SER A 84 2.33 12.45 8.13
C SER A 84 1.01 13.23 8.14
N ILE A 85 0.33 13.36 7.00
CA ILE A 85 -0.89 14.17 6.89
C ILE A 85 -2.13 13.35 7.24
N ILE A 86 -2.89 13.81 8.24
CA ILE A 86 -4.29 13.39 8.40
C ILE A 86 -5.07 13.96 7.21
N PRO A 87 -5.69 13.12 6.36
CA PRO A 87 -6.41 13.58 5.19
C PRO A 87 -7.56 14.49 5.61
N ASP A 88 -7.67 15.65 4.97
CA ASP A 88 -8.77 16.59 5.17
C ASP A 88 -10.10 15.88 4.86
N PRO A 89 -11.02 15.75 5.83
CA PRO A 89 -12.30 15.06 5.65
C PRO A 89 -13.14 15.64 4.50
N SER A 90 -12.92 16.90 4.14
CA SER A 90 -13.61 17.57 3.03
C SER A 90 -13.04 17.25 1.63
N LYS A 91 -11.88 16.57 1.57
CA LYS A 91 -11.13 16.25 0.34
C LYS A 91 -10.87 14.76 0.14
N LEU A 92 -11.67 13.91 0.78
CA LEU A 92 -11.59 12.45 0.69
C LEU A 92 -12.15 11.95 -0.65
N THR A 93 -11.46 12.30 -1.74
CA THR A 93 -11.86 11.92 -3.09
C THR A 93 -10.76 11.16 -3.82
N VAL A 94 -11.20 10.23 -4.67
CA VAL A 94 -10.33 9.44 -5.53
C VAL A 94 -10.70 9.72 -6.98
N ASN A 95 -9.67 9.93 -7.79
CA ASN A 95 -9.75 10.17 -9.22
C ASN A 95 -9.05 9.04 -9.99
N LEU A 96 -9.01 9.16 -11.31
CA LEU A 96 -8.42 8.13 -12.18
C LEU A 96 -6.91 7.93 -11.91
N ARG A 97 -6.19 8.96 -11.43
CA ARG A 97 -4.80 8.83 -11.00
C ARG A 97 -4.65 7.89 -9.79
N ARG A 98 -5.58 7.94 -8.84
CA ARG A 98 -5.47 7.27 -7.53
C ARG A 98 -6.29 5.98 -7.40
N ILE A 99 -7.22 5.69 -8.31
CA ILE A 99 -8.13 4.53 -8.18
C ILE A 99 -7.43 3.19 -7.99
N ASN A 100 -6.28 3.03 -8.64
CA ASN A 100 -5.47 1.82 -8.52
C ASN A 100 -4.87 1.63 -7.11
N ARG A 101 -4.67 2.71 -6.35
CA ARG A 101 -4.21 2.64 -4.95
C ARG A 101 -5.29 2.03 -4.06
N VAL A 102 -6.55 2.42 -4.26
CA VAL A 102 -7.71 1.85 -3.54
C VAL A 102 -7.78 0.33 -3.77
N TRP A 103 -7.65 -0.10 -5.02
CA TRP A 103 -7.61 -1.52 -5.34
C TRP A 103 -6.36 -2.23 -4.79
N ALA A 104 -5.20 -1.58 -4.81
CA ALA A 104 -3.96 -2.15 -4.27
C ALA A 104 -4.00 -2.33 -2.75
N GLU A 105 -4.59 -1.38 -2.03
CA GLU A 105 -4.75 -1.46 -0.59
C GLU A 105 -5.78 -2.54 -0.21
N ALA A 106 -6.93 -2.59 -0.90
CA ALA A 106 -7.91 -3.66 -0.73
C ALA A 106 -7.31 -5.04 -1.03
N MET A 107 -6.40 -5.13 -2.01
CA MET A 107 -5.62 -6.33 -2.30
C MET A 107 -4.71 -6.71 -1.13
N LEU A 108 -4.00 -5.78 -0.53
CA LEU A 108 -3.14 -6.07 0.63
C LEU A 108 -3.97 -6.57 1.82
N TYR A 109 -5.13 -5.97 2.09
CA TYR A 109 -6.06 -6.48 3.12
C TYR A 109 -6.49 -7.92 2.83
N LYS A 110 -6.77 -8.25 1.57
CA LYS A 110 -7.13 -9.61 1.15
C LYS A 110 -5.96 -10.57 1.28
N ILE A 111 -4.75 -10.19 0.87
CA ILE A 111 -3.52 -10.98 1.03
C ILE A 111 -3.30 -11.31 2.50
N ASN A 112 -3.47 -10.32 3.38
CA ASN A 112 -3.31 -10.48 4.83
C ASN A 112 -4.37 -11.43 5.40
N ALA A 113 -5.63 -11.32 4.99
CA ALA A 113 -6.69 -12.23 5.41
C ALA A 113 -6.48 -13.67 4.89
N LEU A 114 -5.95 -13.84 3.66
CA LEU A 114 -5.63 -15.17 3.12
C LEU A 114 -4.43 -15.81 3.83
N ALA A 115 -3.40 -15.02 4.12
CA ALA A 115 -2.28 -15.45 4.95
C ALA A 115 -2.77 -15.98 6.30
N GLN A 116 -3.62 -15.22 7.00
CA GLN A 116 -4.25 -15.64 8.25
C GLN A 116 -4.97 -16.99 8.10
N LYS A 117 -5.83 -17.11 7.09
CA LYS A 117 -6.59 -18.34 6.82
C LYS A 117 -5.67 -19.54 6.57
N ASN A 118 -4.62 -19.35 5.77
CA ASN A 118 -3.67 -20.42 5.42
C ASN A 118 -2.81 -20.84 6.62
N GLU A 119 -2.63 -19.98 7.62
CA GLU A 119 -2.04 -20.32 8.91
C GLU A 119 -3.03 -20.99 9.89
N GLY A 120 -4.23 -21.36 9.43
CA GLY A 120 -5.26 -22.01 10.22
C GLY A 120 -5.87 -21.10 11.28
N GLN A 121 -5.96 -19.79 11.03
CA GLN A 121 -6.72 -18.85 11.85
C GLN A 121 -8.21 -18.91 11.51
N ASP A 122 -9.05 -18.47 12.45
CA ASP A 122 -10.48 -18.30 12.18
C ASP A 122 -10.70 -17.23 11.10
N ASN A 123 -11.80 -17.33 10.35
CA ASN A 123 -12.11 -16.45 9.20
C ASN A 123 -12.47 -14.99 9.59
N SER A 124 -12.10 -14.51 10.78
CA SER A 124 -12.46 -13.17 11.28
C SER A 124 -11.96 -12.05 10.36
N GLY A 125 -10.73 -12.15 9.84
CA GLY A 125 -10.17 -11.16 8.93
C GLY A 125 -10.78 -11.18 7.52
N MET A 126 -11.36 -12.30 7.09
CA MET A 126 -11.92 -12.43 5.74
C MET A 126 -13.14 -11.54 5.53
N SER A 127 -14.00 -11.37 6.54
CA SER A 127 -15.17 -10.49 6.41
C SER A 127 -14.79 -9.02 6.26
N ASN A 128 -13.77 -8.57 6.99
CA ASN A 128 -13.24 -7.20 6.89
C ASN A 128 -12.62 -6.96 5.50
N ALA A 129 -11.79 -7.90 5.03
CA ALA A 129 -11.18 -7.81 3.71
C ALA A 129 -12.23 -7.82 2.58
N SER A 130 -13.26 -8.65 2.66
CA SER A 130 -14.36 -8.66 1.68
C SER A 130 -15.16 -7.35 1.69
N SER A 131 -15.39 -6.74 2.87
CA SER A 131 -16.04 -5.42 2.96
C SER A 131 -15.20 -4.30 2.34
N ALA A 132 -13.88 -4.35 2.52
CA ALA A 132 -12.96 -3.41 1.88
C ALA A 132 -12.96 -3.57 0.35
N LEU A 133 -12.94 -4.81 -0.16
CA LEU A 133 -13.04 -5.08 -1.61
C LEU A 133 -14.36 -4.58 -2.21
N GLN A 134 -15.50 -4.81 -1.55
CA GLN A 134 -16.79 -4.26 -1.98
C GLN A 134 -16.78 -2.72 -2.00
N SER A 135 -16.12 -2.09 -1.02
CA SER A 135 -15.98 -0.63 -0.97
C SER A 135 -15.09 -0.09 -2.09
N ALA A 136 -14.04 -0.83 -2.47
CA ALA A 136 -13.19 -0.51 -3.61
C ALA A 136 -13.96 -0.63 -4.93
N GLU A 137 -14.76 -1.68 -5.10
CA GLU A 137 -15.63 -1.88 -6.26
C GLU A 137 -16.67 -0.75 -6.38
N GLN A 138 -17.34 -0.38 -5.28
CA GLN A 138 -18.28 0.75 -5.28
C GLN A 138 -17.62 2.07 -5.67
N THR A 139 -16.43 2.36 -5.13
CA THR A 139 -15.67 3.58 -5.47
C THR A 139 -15.30 3.59 -6.95
N SER A 140 -14.82 2.45 -7.46
CA SER A 140 -14.54 2.24 -8.88
C SER A 140 -15.78 2.46 -9.75
N ASP A 141 -16.92 1.90 -9.37
CA ASP A 141 -18.15 1.97 -10.14
C ASP A 141 -18.71 3.39 -10.23
N LEU A 142 -18.63 4.13 -9.13
CA LEU A 142 -18.97 5.56 -9.09
C LEU A 142 -18.04 6.35 -10.02
N LEU A 143 -16.73 6.08 -9.97
CA LEU A 143 -15.77 6.77 -10.82
C LEU A 143 -16.00 6.44 -12.30
N ALA A 144 -16.22 5.17 -12.64
CA ALA A 144 -16.54 4.73 -13.98
C ALA A 144 -17.82 5.39 -14.50
N THR A 145 -18.83 5.56 -13.63
CA THR A 145 -20.08 6.25 -13.98
C THR A 145 -19.82 7.71 -14.30
N ARG A 146 -19.09 8.44 -13.44
CA ARG A 146 -18.77 9.86 -13.69
C ARG A 146 -17.90 10.06 -14.94
N LEU A 147 -16.92 9.20 -15.17
CA LEU A 147 -16.07 9.25 -16.37
C LEU A 147 -16.84 8.98 -17.67
N LYS A 148 -17.99 8.31 -17.61
CA LYS A 148 -18.87 8.09 -18.77
C LYS A 148 -19.84 9.25 -19.02
N LEU A 149 -19.98 10.19 -18.07
CA LEU A 149 -20.87 11.34 -18.22
C LEU A 149 -20.25 12.39 -19.14
N GLN A 150 -20.78 12.49 -20.35
CA GLN A 150 -20.31 13.43 -21.37
C GLN A 150 -20.39 14.89 -20.91
N THR A 151 -21.39 15.22 -20.09
CA THR A 151 -21.59 16.56 -19.53
C THR A 151 -20.45 17.04 -18.65
N GLU A 152 -19.73 16.11 -17.98
CA GLU A 152 -18.54 16.44 -17.20
C GLU A 152 -17.31 16.69 -18.09
N MET A 153 -17.28 16.11 -19.29
CA MET A 153 -16.14 16.21 -20.23
C MET A 153 -16.20 17.45 -21.13
N TYR A 154 -17.39 17.95 -21.44
CA TYR A 154 -17.57 19.10 -22.33
C TYR A 154 -16.81 20.37 -21.90
N PRO A 155 -16.80 20.76 -20.60
CA PRO A 155 -16.01 21.91 -20.16
C PRO A 155 -14.52 21.75 -20.49
N PHE A 156 -13.94 20.59 -20.19
CA PHE A 156 -12.52 20.33 -20.45
C PHE A 156 -12.18 20.40 -21.95
N PHE A 157 -13.08 19.92 -22.81
CA PHE A 157 -12.90 20.06 -24.25
C PHE A 157 -12.95 21.52 -24.70
N LYS A 158 -13.98 22.26 -24.26
CA LYS A 158 -14.18 23.68 -24.59
C LYS A 158 -12.98 24.53 -24.21
N ASP A 159 -12.41 24.28 -23.04
CA ASP A 159 -11.33 25.08 -22.48
C ASP A 159 -10.16 25.22 -23.44
N LEU A 160 -9.79 24.16 -24.16
CA LEU A 160 -8.68 24.20 -25.13
C LEU A 160 -9.14 24.26 -26.58
N ALA A 161 -10.25 23.62 -26.95
CA ALA A 161 -10.74 23.64 -28.33
C ALA A 161 -11.08 25.06 -28.82
N ARG A 162 -11.61 25.92 -27.93
CA ARG A 162 -11.98 27.30 -28.26
C ARG A 162 -10.78 28.25 -28.37
N GLN A 163 -9.67 27.94 -27.72
CA GLN A 163 -8.46 28.77 -27.76
C GLN A 163 -7.72 28.62 -29.09
N ASN A 164 -7.96 27.54 -29.82
CA ASN A 164 -7.32 27.30 -31.11
C ASN A 164 -7.92 28.20 -32.20
N ASN A 165 -7.03 28.79 -32.99
CA ASN A 165 -7.40 29.65 -34.12
C ASN A 165 -7.95 28.79 -35.28
N ILE A 166 -9.19 29.05 -35.68
CA ILE A 166 -9.83 28.48 -36.88
C ILE A 166 -10.16 29.57 -37.91
N ARG A 167 -9.15 30.40 -38.19
CA ARG A 167 -9.28 31.64 -38.97
C ARG A 167 -9.73 31.40 -40.41
N MET A 168 -9.43 30.22 -40.96
CA MET A 168 -9.77 29.89 -42.34
C MET A 168 -11.27 29.65 -42.56
N ILE A 169 -12.04 29.43 -41.48
CA ILE A 169 -13.52 29.39 -41.51
C ILE A 169 -14.10 30.81 -41.41
N GLY A 170 -13.46 31.68 -40.62
CA GLY A 170 -13.78 33.09 -40.50
C GLY A 170 -13.42 33.66 -39.13
N ASN A 171 -13.29 34.99 -39.05
CA ASN A 171 -12.83 35.69 -37.84
C ASN A 171 -13.75 35.55 -36.60
N SER A 172 -14.95 34.99 -36.75
CA SER A 172 -15.91 34.72 -35.66
C SER A 172 -16.23 33.23 -35.49
N ALA A 173 -15.47 32.35 -36.15
CA ALA A 173 -15.67 30.91 -36.01
C ALA A 173 -15.11 30.44 -34.66
N SER A 174 -15.83 29.54 -33.99
CA SER A 174 -15.36 28.88 -32.76
C SER A 174 -15.63 27.38 -32.84
N VAL A 175 -14.75 26.57 -32.23
CA VAL A 175 -15.03 25.15 -32.03
C VAL A 175 -15.96 24.97 -30.84
N LYS A 176 -16.98 24.15 -31.04
CA LYS A 176 -17.95 23.74 -30.02
C LYS A 176 -18.03 22.23 -30.00
N GLU A 177 -18.30 21.67 -28.85
CA GLU A 177 -18.70 20.28 -28.68
C GLU A 177 -20.00 19.99 -29.44
N ILE A 178 -20.13 18.78 -29.97
CA ILE A 178 -21.41 18.25 -30.43
C ILE A 178 -21.87 17.23 -29.39
N PRO A 179 -22.92 17.52 -28.60
CA PRO A 179 -23.50 16.52 -27.73
C PRO A 179 -24.05 15.36 -28.56
N GLY A 180 -23.75 14.12 -28.19
CA GLY A 180 -24.19 12.98 -28.97
C GLY A 180 -23.50 11.65 -28.67
N PRO A 181 -23.83 10.59 -29.41
CA PRO A 181 -23.35 9.23 -29.16
C PRO A 181 -21.85 9.03 -29.45
N ASN A 182 -21.18 10.00 -30.07
CA ASN A 182 -19.77 9.95 -30.43
C ASN A 182 -18.82 10.31 -29.27
N TRP A 183 -19.36 10.79 -28.16
CA TRP A 183 -18.64 10.93 -26.89
C TRP A 183 -18.71 9.61 -26.12
N GLN A 184 -17.64 8.83 -26.24
CA GLN A 184 -17.56 7.46 -25.75
C GLN A 184 -16.30 7.28 -24.92
N THR A 185 -16.29 6.19 -24.17
CA THR A 185 -15.14 5.76 -23.39
C THR A 185 -14.65 4.41 -23.89
N SER A 186 -13.38 4.12 -23.68
CA SER A 186 -12.78 2.82 -24.00
C SER A 186 -11.82 2.38 -22.89
N LYS A 187 -11.51 1.08 -22.90
CA LYS A 187 -10.71 0.38 -21.90
C LYS A 187 -9.39 -0.03 -22.54
N MET A 188 -8.56 0.96 -22.86
CA MET A 188 -7.36 0.73 -23.67
C MET A 188 -6.24 0.07 -22.86
N ILE A 189 -5.67 -0.97 -23.47
CA ILE A 189 -4.39 -1.56 -23.06
C ILE A 189 -3.42 -1.16 -24.17
N GLU A 190 -2.36 -0.46 -23.81
CA GLU A 190 -1.34 -0.05 -24.77
C GLU A 190 -0.21 -1.08 -24.77
N GLY A 191 0.11 -1.63 -25.95
CA GLY A 191 1.11 -2.68 -26.12
C GLY A 191 0.68 -3.76 -27.11
N THR A 192 1.65 -4.37 -27.79
CA THR A 192 1.43 -5.44 -28.79
C THR A 192 0.95 -6.76 -28.17
N ASN A 193 1.17 -6.94 -26.87
CA ASN A 193 0.65 -8.06 -26.09
C ASN A 193 -0.43 -7.48 -25.16
N LYS A 194 -1.57 -8.16 -25.04
CA LYS A 194 -2.80 -7.73 -24.32
C LYS A 194 -2.66 -7.56 -22.80
N VAL A 195 -1.45 -7.30 -22.32
CA VAL A 195 -1.06 -7.19 -20.92
C VAL A 195 -0.26 -5.91 -20.76
N ALA A 196 -0.72 -4.98 -19.92
CA ALA A 196 0.02 -3.77 -19.57
C ALA A 196 0.08 -3.60 -18.05
N GLU A 197 1.12 -2.94 -17.57
CA GLU A 197 1.24 -2.54 -16.18
C GLU A 197 0.14 -1.54 -15.77
N SER A 198 -0.24 -1.57 -14.49
CA SER A 198 -0.89 -0.46 -13.80
C SER A 198 0.18 0.49 -13.24
N ASN A 199 -0.25 1.60 -12.64
CA ASN A 199 0.67 2.48 -11.92
C ASN A 199 1.00 2.03 -10.50
N ILE A 200 0.77 0.77 -10.14
CA ILE A 200 1.08 0.21 -8.82
C ILE A 200 2.27 -0.73 -8.93
N MET A 201 3.37 -0.33 -8.30
CA MET A 201 4.57 -1.13 -8.08
C MET A 201 4.40 -2.02 -6.84
N ILE A 202 4.85 -3.27 -6.91
CA ILE A 202 5.00 -4.14 -5.74
C ILE A 202 6.45 -4.11 -5.26
N GLY A 203 6.64 -3.99 -3.95
CA GLY A 203 7.97 -4.03 -3.34
C GLY A 203 8.61 -5.42 -3.41
N GLY A 204 9.94 -5.47 -3.47
CA GLY A 204 10.70 -6.72 -3.49
C GLY A 204 10.79 -7.38 -4.86
N ASN A 205 11.05 -8.69 -4.88
CA ASN A 205 11.24 -9.49 -6.07
C ASN A 205 10.69 -10.91 -5.88
N ALA A 206 10.70 -11.74 -6.92
CA ALA A 206 10.22 -13.11 -6.82
C ALA A 206 10.99 -13.96 -5.79
N GLY A 207 12.28 -13.68 -5.57
CA GLY A 207 13.14 -14.44 -4.64
C GLY A 207 12.80 -14.22 -3.17
N ASN A 208 12.27 -13.04 -2.81
CA ASN A 208 11.77 -12.75 -1.46
C ASN A 208 10.23 -12.75 -1.39
N ASN A 209 9.57 -13.37 -2.38
CA ASN A 209 8.12 -13.43 -2.48
C ASN A 209 7.47 -12.04 -2.34
N PHE A 210 8.10 -11.00 -2.90
CA PHE A 210 7.65 -9.60 -2.83
C PHE A 210 7.30 -9.11 -1.42
N PHE A 211 8.00 -9.62 -0.40
CA PHE A 211 7.72 -9.35 1.01
C PHE A 211 6.28 -9.66 1.45
N ALA A 212 5.61 -10.62 0.81
CA ALA A 212 4.31 -11.08 1.29
C ALA A 212 4.43 -11.73 2.68
N PRO A 213 3.36 -11.65 3.50
CA PRO A 213 3.31 -12.32 4.78
C PRO A 213 3.36 -13.84 4.66
N HIS A 214 3.75 -14.51 5.74
CA HIS A 214 3.71 -15.96 5.83
C HIS A 214 2.30 -16.50 5.56
N GLY A 215 2.24 -17.66 4.92
CA GLY A 215 0.97 -18.25 4.49
C GLY A 215 0.43 -17.68 3.17
N PHE A 216 1.09 -16.71 2.54
CA PHE A 216 0.75 -16.24 1.19
C PHE A 216 1.93 -16.36 0.21
N THR A 217 1.64 -16.72 -1.03
CA THR A 217 2.63 -16.77 -2.11
C THR A 217 2.10 -16.06 -3.34
N TRP A 218 2.88 -15.12 -3.86
CA TRP A 218 2.52 -14.38 -5.05
C TRP A 218 2.44 -15.28 -6.26
N LYS A 219 1.36 -15.15 -7.02
CA LYS A 219 1.26 -15.73 -8.36
C LYS A 219 1.99 -14.81 -9.33
N GLY A 220 3.07 -15.29 -9.95
CA GLY A 220 3.84 -14.53 -10.94
C GLY A 220 3.00 -14.04 -12.14
N SER A 221 1.85 -14.67 -12.40
CA SER A 221 0.88 -14.24 -13.40
C SER A 221 0.22 -12.90 -13.07
N ASN A 222 0.24 -12.42 -11.83
CA ASN A 222 -0.45 -11.20 -11.40
C ASN A 222 0.41 -9.94 -11.59
N VAL A 223 1.70 -10.11 -11.87
CA VAL A 223 2.68 -9.03 -12.02
C VAL A 223 3.26 -9.00 -13.42
N THR A 224 3.75 -7.83 -13.84
CA THR A 224 4.48 -7.63 -15.08
C THR A 224 5.56 -6.56 -14.89
N ASN A 225 6.65 -6.66 -15.65
CA ASN A 225 7.56 -5.54 -15.82
C ASN A 225 6.95 -4.54 -16.82
N THR A 226 7.56 -3.36 -16.94
CA THR A 226 7.10 -2.38 -17.94
C THR A 226 7.06 -2.97 -19.34
N ARG A 227 6.00 -2.66 -20.08
CA ARG A 227 5.81 -3.06 -21.47
C ARG A 227 6.19 -1.97 -22.47
N ARG A 228 6.65 -0.82 -21.97
CA ARG A 228 7.12 0.27 -22.81
C ARG A 228 8.32 -0.17 -23.65
N SER A 229 8.32 0.21 -24.92
CA SER A 229 9.41 -0.09 -25.86
C SER A 229 9.97 1.21 -26.45
N PRO A 230 11.25 1.54 -26.21
CA PRO A 230 12.18 0.86 -25.30
C PRO A 230 11.79 1.05 -23.83
N ALA A 231 12.18 0.08 -22.97
CA ALA A 231 11.93 0.15 -21.53
C ALA A 231 12.79 1.27 -20.91
N PRO A 232 12.21 2.19 -20.10
CA PRO A 232 12.97 3.23 -19.39
C PRO A 232 13.98 2.63 -18.40
N ALA A 233 15.18 3.21 -18.27
CA ALA A 233 16.23 2.68 -17.40
C ALA A 233 15.82 2.59 -15.91
N ASN A 234 15.02 3.55 -15.45
CA ASN A 234 14.47 3.61 -14.10
C ASN A 234 13.36 2.57 -13.83
N SER A 235 12.85 1.88 -14.84
CA SER A 235 11.89 0.78 -14.66
C SER A 235 12.57 -0.57 -14.36
N ASN A 236 13.91 -0.63 -14.45
CA ASN A 236 14.63 -1.88 -14.30
C ASN A 236 14.47 -2.46 -12.88
N GLY A 237 14.10 -3.73 -12.79
CA GLY A 237 13.81 -4.40 -11.52
C GLY A 237 12.48 -4.01 -10.87
N MET A 238 11.66 -3.16 -11.50
CA MET A 238 10.32 -2.83 -11.02
C MET A 238 9.28 -3.84 -11.52
N PHE A 239 8.43 -4.28 -10.60
CA PHE A 239 7.30 -5.16 -10.88
C PHE A 239 6.00 -4.41 -10.61
N PHE A 240 5.08 -4.45 -11.55
CA PHE A 240 3.79 -3.76 -11.49
C PHE A 240 2.64 -4.76 -11.49
N LEU A 241 1.53 -4.42 -10.83
CA LEU A 241 0.27 -5.14 -11.03
C LEU A 241 -0.21 -4.97 -12.48
N LYS A 242 -0.87 -5.98 -13.02
CA LYS A 242 -1.41 -5.89 -14.38
C LYS A 242 -2.76 -5.18 -14.43
N GLY A 243 -2.96 -4.34 -15.45
CA GLY A 243 -4.20 -3.64 -15.70
C GLY A 243 -5.17 -4.42 -16.61
N TYR A 244 -6.47 -4.23 -16.38
CA TYR A 244 -7.61 -4.86 -17.07
C TYR A 244 -7.59 -6.40 -17.17
N GLU A 245 -6.71 -7.05 -16.41
CA GLU A 245 -6.73 -8.48 -16.17
C GLU A 245 -7.41 -8.79 -14.83
N ASN A 246 -8.00 -9.98 -14.75
CA ASN A 246 -8.49 -10.51 -13.49
C ASN A 246 -7.31 -11.01 -12.65
N LEU A 247 -7.05 -10.34 -11.53
CA LEU A 247 -6.07 -10.77 -10.55
C LEU A 247 -6.79 -11.58 -9.45
N ASP A 248 -6.65 -12.91 -9.50
CA ASP A 248 -7.29 -13.80 -8.52
C ASP A 248 -6.47 -13.91 -7.22
N PHE A 249 -7.12 -13.48 -6.13
CA PHE A 249 -6.64 -13.60 -4.76
C PHE A 249 -7.63 -14.40 -3.93
N GLY A 250 -7.61 -15.72 -4.09
CA GLY A 250 -8.34 -16.65 -3.23
C GLY A 250 -9.85 -16.63 -3.47
N GLY A 251 -10.26 -16.56 -4.74
CA GLY A 251 -11.66 -16.57 -5.18
C GLY A 251 -12.25 -15.19 -5.43
N ASP A 252 -11.62 -14.13 -4.90
CA ASP A 252 -11.97 -12.75 -5.20
C ASP A 252 -11.11 -12.22 -6.34
N SER A 253 -11.74 -11.46 -7.24
CA SER A 253 -11.10 -10.85 -8.40
C SER A 253 -10.78 -9.40 -8.10
N ILE A 254 -9.54 -8.99 -8.40
CA ILE A 254 -9.08 -7.61 -8.26
C ILE A 254 -8.71 -7.09 -9.63
N TRP A 255 -9.07 -5.83 -9.89
CA TRP A 255 -8.79 -5.18 -11.16
C TRP A 255 -8.02 -3.89 -10.98
N GLN A 256 -7.26 -3.54 -12.01
CA GLN A 256 -6.47 -2.32 -12.06
C GLN A 256 -6.68 -1.66 -13.42
N VAL A 257 -6.55 -0.35 -13.50
CA VAL A 257 -6.51 0.40 -14.77
C VAL A 257 -5.06 0.39 -15.29
N PRO A 258 -4.81 0.03 -16.56
CA PRO A 258 -3.47 0.03 -17.11
C PRO A 258 -2.96 1.45 -17.35
N PHE A 259 -1.74 1.70 -16.91
CA PHE A 259 -0.99 2.94 -17.10
C PHE A 259 0.48 2.60 -17.32
N LEU A 260 0.93 2.67 -18.57
CA LEU A 260 2.33 2.38 -18.91
C LEU A 260 3.29 3.30 -18.17
N PHE A 261 4.41 2.75 -17.72
CA PHE A 261 5.35 3.48 -16.89
C PHE A 261 5.92 4.72 -17.63
N GLU A 262 5.76 5.89 -16.99
CA GLU A 262 6.14 7.22 -17.47
C GLU A 262 5.56 7.66 -18.83
N ASP A 263 4.61 6.91 -19.40
CA ASP A 263 4.05 7.24 -20.69
C ASP A 263 3.07 8.44 -20.62
N LYS A 264 3.00 9.22 -21.70
CA LYS A 264 2.25 10.49 -21.70
C LYS A 264 0.85 10.27 -22.27
N PRO A 265 -0.17 11.01 -21.78
CA PRO A 265 -1.44 11.10 -22.48
C PRO A 265 -1.22 11.52 -23.94
N HIS A 266 -1.77 10.75 -24.87
CA HIS A 266 -1.57 10.96 -26.31
C HIS A 266 -2.78 10.51 -27.13
N MET A 267 -2.79 10.92 -28.40
CA MET A 267 -3.87 10.62 -29.33
C MET A 267 -3.73 9.20 -29.87
N VAL A 268 -4.86 8.50 -29.99
CA VAL A 268 -4.91 7.11 -30.47
C VAL A 268 -5.78 6.99 -31.72
N SER A 269 -5.58 5.91 -32.48
CA SER A 269 -6.39 5.66 -33.67
C SER A 269 -7.81 5.22 -33.28
N LYS A 270 -8.80 5.54 -34.13
CA LYS A 270 -10.17 5.02 -33.99
C LYS A 270 -10.19 3.50 -33.92
N GLY A 271 -9.39 2.84 -34.76
CA GLY A 271 -9.34 1.39 -34.84
C GLY A 271 -8.93 0.75 -33.52
N ASP A 272 -7.92 1.31 -32.86
CA ASP A 272 -7.43 0.81 -31.57
C ASP A 272 -8.41 1.13 -30.44
N PHE A 273 -8.98 2.33 -30.44
CA PHE A 273 -9.99 2.74 -29.48
C PHE A 273 -11.24 1.84 -29.51
N GLU A 274 -11.75 1.54 -30.70
CA GLU A 274 -12.95 0.70 -30.89
C GLU A 274 -12.69 -0.76 -30.53
N LYS A 275 -11.53 -1.31 -30.92
CA LYS A 275 -11.13 -2.68 -30.53
C LYS A 275 -11.01 -2.85 -29.02
N ALA A 276 -10.60 -1.78 -28.32
CA ALA A 276 -10.32 -1.83 -26.90
C ALA A 276 -11.55 -1.74 -25.98
N LYS A 277 -12.76 -1.52 -26.51
CA LYS A 277 -13.99 -1.37 -25.70
C LYS A 277 -14.26 -2.56 -24.76
N ASN A 278 -13.79 -3.75 -25.12
CA ASN A 278 -14.04 -5.01 -24.42
C ASN A 278 -12.80 -5.61 -23.71
N ASN A 279 -11.72 -4.84 -23.53
CA ASN A 279 -10.47 -5.40 -22.99
C ASN A 279 -10.51 -5.76 -21.50
N ALA A 280 -11.38 -5.15 -20.69
CA ALA A 280 -11.50 -5.47 -19.26
C ALA A 280 -12.40 -6.69 -19.04
N SER A 281 -11.81 -7.88 -19.15
CA SER A 281 -12.52 -9.14 -18.96
C SER A 281 -12.91 -9.35 -17.49
N GLY A 282 -14.17 -9.74 -17.25
CA GLY A 282 -14.68 -10.02 -15.90
C GLY A 282 -14.98 -8.79 -15.03
N TRP A 283 -14.61 -7.58 -15.46
CA TRP A 283 -14.90 -6.33 -14.73
C TRP A 283 -16.14 -5.64 -15.32
N SER A 284 -17.29 -5.88 -14.68
CA SER A 284 -18.63 -5.44 -15.12
C SER A 284 -18.68 -3.96 -15.47
N ASN A 285 -18.19 -3.10 -14.57
CA ASN A 285 -18.18 -1.65 -14.72
C ASN A 285 -16.75 -1.09 -14.67
N ALA A 286 -15.88 -1.63 -15.52
CA ALA A 286 -14.49 -1.18 -15.58
C ALA A 286 -14.33 0.33 -15.81
N VAL A 287 -13.45 0.92 -15.02
CA VAL A 287 -13.05 2.33 -15.11
C VAL A 287 -12.33 2.57 -16.44
N PRO A 288 -12.85 3.43 -17.33
CA PRO A 288 -12.21 3.69 -18.61
C PRO A 288 -10.99 4.60 -18.46
N ASN A 289 -9.99 4.40 -19.32
CA ASN A 289 -8.78 5.23 -19.39
C ASN A 289 -8.63 5.95 -20.75
N ALA A 290 -9.56 5.79 -21.67
CA ALA A 290 -9.55 6.43 -22.97
C ALA A 290 -10.90 7.07 -23.30
N PHE A 291 -10.86 8.20 -24.00
CA PHE A 291 -12.02 9.04 -24.28
C PHE A 291 -12.07 9.43 -25.75
N SER A 292 -13.27 9.51 -26.32
CA SER A 292 -13.52 10.13 -27.62
C SER A 292 -14.30 11.42 -27.46
N ALA A 293 -14.01 12.38 -28.33
CA ALA A 293 -14.73 13.64 -28.38
C ALA A 293 -15.08 13.99 -29.82
N GLU A 294 -16.25 14.58 -30.00
CA GLU A 294 -16.71 15.14 -31.26
C GLU A 294 -16.93 16.64 -31.11
N GLY A 295 -16.40 17.39 -32.08
CA GLY A 295 -16.54 18.84 -32.15
C GLY A 295 -16.95 19.31 -33.53
N VAL A 296 -17.49 20.53 -33.57
CA VAL A 296 -17.84 21.27 -34.77
C VAL A 296 -17.21 22.65 -34.74
N ALA A 297 -16.52 23.01 -35.80
CA ALA A 297 -16.14 24.38 -36.08
C ALA A 297 -17.24 25.04 -36.90
N SER A 298 -17.88 26.06 -36.33
CA SER A 298 -18.97 26.77 -36.99
C SER A 298 -18.81 28.28 -36.88
N GLN A 299 -19.19 28.96 -37.95
CA GLN A 299 -19.50 30.39 -37.95
C GLN A 299 -21.03 30.55 -38.09
N PRO A 300 -21.68 31.50 -37.40
CA PRO A 300 -23.10 31.75 -37.58
C PRO A 300 -23.47 31.96 -39.06
N GLY A 301 -24.46 31.20 -39.55
CA GLY A 301 -24.97 31.31 -40.93
C GLY A 301 -24.14 30.64 -42.02
N LYS A 302 -23.12 29.84 -41.69
CA LYS A 302 -22.28 29.12 -42.67
C LYS A 302 -22.24 27.60 -42.42
N PRO A 303 -21.90 26.79 -43.44
CA PRO A 303 -21.61 25.37 -43.27
C PRO A 303 -20.52 25.15 -42.21
N ALA A 304 -20.64 24.06 -41.47
CA ALA A 304 -19.80 23.76 -40.32
C ALA A 304 -18.97 22.50 -40.54
N GLU A 305 -17.72 22.50 -40.10
CA GLU A 305 -16.81 21.35 -40.23
C GLU A 305 -16.83 20.54 -38.94
N LYS A 306 -17.03 19.23 -39.06
CA LYS A 306 -17.05 18.29 -37.92
C LYS A 306 -15.77 17.48 -37.87
N GLY A 307 -15.35 17.12 -36.67
CA GLY A 307 -14.23 16.20 -36.47
C GLY A 307 -14.40 15.40 -35.19
N MET A 308 -13.67 14.29 -35.13
CA MET A 308 -13.60 13.44 -33.95
C MET A 308 -12.16 13.08 -33.67
N ALA A 309 -11.87 12.88 -32.39
CA ALA A 309 -10.58 12.44 -31.95
C ALA A 309 -10.69 11.51 -30.73
N TRP A 310 -9.63 10.76 -30.48
CA TRP A 310 -9.54 9.76 -29.42
C TRP A 310 -8.24 9.95 -28.66
N VAL A 311 -8.31 9.86 -27.34
CA VAL A 311 -7.17 10.06 -26.43
C VAL A 311 -7.09 8.91 -25.43
N ILE A 312 -5.88 8.46 -25.13
CA ILE A 312 -5.59 7.62 -23.97
C ILE A 312 -4.97 8.47 -22.85
N THR A 313 -5.32 8.16 -21.61
CA THR A 313 -4.88 8.90 -20.43
C THR A 313 -3.86 8.12 -19.62
N ASN A 314 -2.89 8.83 -19.06
CA ASN A 314 -1.87 8.25 -18.21
C ASN A 314 -1.40 9.29 -17.18
N PRO A 315 -1.47 9.00 -15.87
CA PRO A 315 -1.09 9.94 -14.83
C PRO A 315 0.42 10.24 -14.77
N ARG A 316 1.29 9.38 -15.32
CA ARG A 316 2.76 9.44 -15.16
C ARG A 316 3.23 9.42 -13.70
N GLN A 317 2.38 8.95 -12.81
CA GLN A 317 2.66 8.82 -11.38
C GLN A 317 2.58 7.36 -11.01
N THR A 318 3.68 6.83 -10.49
CA THR A 318 3.75 5.48 -9.94
C THR A 318 3.57 5.53 -8.43
N TYR A 319 2.86 4.55 -7.89
CA TYR A 319 2.69 4.33 -6.47
C TYR A 319 3.23 2.96 -6.10
N LYS A 320 3.65 2.78 -4.84
CA LYS A 320 3.91 1.46 -4.30
C LYS A 320 2.65 0.91 -3.65
N ALA A 321 2.38 -0.39 -3.79
CA ALA A 321 1.34 -1.07 -3.02
C ALA A 321 1.71 -1.00 -1.54
N ALA A 322 0.91 -0.29 -0.75
CA ALA A 322 1.15 -0.04 0.67
C ALA A 322 -0.17 0.23 1.41
N ILE A 323 -0.12 0.13 2.74
CA ILE A 323 -1.14 0.55 3.71
C ILE A 323 -0.50 1.68 4.55
N PRO A 324 -0.46 2.93 4.04
CA PRO A 324 0.26 4.05 4.65
C PRO A 324 -0.02 4.28 6.14
N HIS A 325 -1.29 4.32 6.55
CA HIS A 325 -1.65 4.62 7.95
C HIS A 325 -1.81 3.34 8.77
N SER A 326 -0.74 2.56 8.84
CA SER A 326 -0.73 1.30 9.58
C SER A 326 0.48 1.11 10.49
N PHE A 327 0.32 0.23 11.47
CA PHE A 327 1.32 -0.07 12.49
C PHE A 327 1.28 -1.53 12.92
N VAL A 328 2.40 -2.01 13.48
CA VAL A 328 2.48 -3.27 14.23
C VAL A 328 2.59 -2.95 15.70
N ARG A 329 1.82 -3.64 16.53
CA ARG A 329 1.87 -3.51 17.99
C ARG A 329 2.89 -4.47 18.57
N LEU A 330 3.76 -4.00 19.45
CA LEU A 330 4.63 -4.87 20.24
C LEU A 330 4.21 -4.78 21.70
N ARG A 331 4.00 -5.92 22.36
CA ARG A 331 3.69 -5.98 23.78
C ARG A 331 4.75 -6.78 24.51
N VAL A 332 5.44 -6.14 25.45
CA VAL A 332 6.38 -6.82 26.36
C VAL A 332 5.70 -6.99 27.71
N GLU A 333 5.35 -8.23 28.05
CA GLU A 333 4.72 -8.52 29.35
C GLU A 333 5.69 -8.33 30.50
N LYS A 334 5.13 -8.02 31.68
CA LYS A 334 5.89 -7.99 32.92
C LYS A 334 6.52 -9.36 33.13
N PRO A 335 7.80 -9.43 33.53
CA PRO A 335 8.45 -10.71 33.77
C PRO A 335 7.74 -11.52 34.85
N LYS A 336 7.63 -12.83 34.62
CA LYS A 336 7.12 -13.78 35.62
C LYS A 336 8.27 -14.51 36.29
N VAL A 337 8.12 -14.80 37.56
CA VAL A 337 9.09 -15.58 38.34
C VAL A 337 8.42 -16.85 38.80
N ASN A 338 8.84 -17.99 38.26
CA ASN A 338 8.32 -19.30 38.64
C ASN A 338 9.24 -19.91 39.70
N TRP A 339 8.72 -20.16 40.89
CA TRP A 339 9.44 -20.84 41.96
C TRP A 339 9.22 -22.34 41.83
N GLN A 340 10.30 -23.04 41.52
CA GLN A 340 10.33 -24.48 41.27
C GLN A 340 11.14 -25.21 42.34
N PHE A 341 10.66 -26.40 42.71
CA PHE A 341 11.30 -27.25 43.70
C PHE A 341 11.50 -28.66 43.17
N VAL A 342 12.55 -29.36 43.61
CA VAL A 342 12.89 -30.72 43.13
C VAL A 342 12.72 -31.73 44.26
N PRO A 343 11.53 -32.36 44.41
CA PRO A 343 11.28 -33.28 45.52
C PRO A 343 11.87 -34.68 45.29
N PHE A 344 11.88 -35.19 44.04
CA PHE A 344 12.30 -36.58 43.76
C PHE A 344 13.11 -36.80 42.47
N ALA A 345 13.10 -35.87 41.50
CA ALA A 345 13.99 -35.85 40.32
C ALA A 345 13.66 -34.70 39.35
N VAL A 346 12.40 -34.27 39.30
CA VAL A 346 11.91 -33.29 38.32
C VAL A 346 11.52 -31.99 39.04
N PRO A 347 11.90 -30.81 38.51
CA PRO A 347 11.40 -29.53 39.02
C PRO A 347 9.88 -29.42 38.87
N ILE A 348 9.19 -28.99 39.92
CA ILE A 348 7.75 -28.72 39.93
C ILE A 348 7.55 -27.25 40.29
N THR A 349 6.80 -26.52 39.46
CA THR A 349 6.38 -25.15 39.78
C THR A 349 5.40 -25.17 40.94
N TYR A 350 5.78 -24.52 42.04
CA TYR A 350 4.97 -24.43 43.26
C TYR A 350 4.25 -23.09 43.38
N PHE A 351 4.89 -22.01 42.93
CA PHE A 351 4.37 -20.65 43.03
C PHE A 351 4.86 -19.82 41.86
N THR A 352 4.02 -18.91 41.34
CA THR A 352 4.41 -17.94 40.31
C THR A 352 4.14 -16.54 40.81
N ASP A 353 5.16 -15.69 40.73
CA ASP A 353 5.08 -14.27 41.04
C ASP A 353 5.24 -13.44 39.77
N THR A 354 4.81 -12.17 39.78
CA THR A 354 4.99 -11.25 38.66
C THR A 354 5.77 -10.03 39.12
N MET A 355 6.84 -9.70 38.40
CA MET A 355 7.62 -8.52 38.71
C MET A 355 6.83 -7.24 38.40
N ASP A 356 6.91 -6.25 39.30
CA ASP A 356 6.21 -4.97 39.14
C ASP A 356 6.76 -4.12 37.97
N GLY A 357 7.95 -4.45 37.49
CA GLY A 357 8.66 -3.81 36.37
C GLY A 357 9.86 -4.64 35.91
N PHE A 358 10.78 -4.02 35.17
CA PHE A 358 11.97 -4.68 34.63
C PHE A 358 13.26 -4.33 35.39
N THR A 359 13.13 -3.94 36.66
CA THR A 359 14.25 -3.64 37.55
C THR A 359 14.56 -4.82 38.46
N PRO A 360 15.84 -5.08 38.80
CA PRO A 360 16.20 -6.17 39.70
C PRO A 360 15.56 -5.98 41.07
N LYS A 361 15.00 -7.06 41.62
CA LYS A 361 14.31 -7.05 42.93
C LYS A 361 14.74 -8.26 43.74
N SER A 362 14.92 -8.06 45.05
CA SER A 362 15.08 -9.18 45.98
C SER A 362 13.70 -9.78 46.28
N MET A 363 13.56 -11.08 46.04
CA MET A 363 12.31 -11.82 46.21
C MET A 363 12.56 -13.10 47.00
N SER A 364 11.53 -13.61 47.66
CA SER A 364 11.58 -14.87 48.41
C SER A 364 10.42 -15.76 48.02
N SER A 365 10.65 -17.07 47.97
CA SER A 365 9.58 -18.03 47.73
C SER A 365 8.77 -18.27 49.00
N PRO A 366 7.51 -18.73 48.90
CA PRO A 366 6.88 -19.48 49.98
C PRO A 366 7.67 -20.75 50.31
N PRO A 367 7.58 -21.30 51.54
CA PRO A 367 8.14 -22.62 51.87
C PRO A 367 7.45 -23.72 51.06
N ALA A 368 8.24 -24.62 50.47
CA ALA A 368 7.74 -25.80 49.75
C ALA A 368 8.32 -27.09 50.37
N PRO A 369 7.73 -28.27 50.11
CA PRO A 369 8.28 -29.54 50.61
C PRO A 369 9.70 -29.79 50.12
N ALA A 370 10.62 -30.12 51.03
CA ALA A 370 11.95 -30.58 50.70
C ALA A 370 11.92 -32.05 50.23
N GLY A 371 12.90 -32.45 49.42
CA GLY A 371 13.06 -33.83 48.99
C GLY A 371 13.66 -34.72 50.10
N GLY A 372 13.29 -36.00 50.11
CA GLY A 372 13.78 -37.00 51.07
C GLY A 372 12.67 -37.64 51.93
N PRO A 373 13.01 -38.64 52.76
CA PRO A 373 12.09 -39.16 53.75
C PRO A 373 11.94 -38.13 54.89
N LEU A 374 10.70 -37.79 55.27
CA LEU A 374 10.27 -36.83 56.30
C LEU A 374 9.88 -35.42 55.77
N CYS A 375 8.91 -34.78 56.45
CA CYS A 375 8.22 -33.54 56.03
C CYS A 375 9.06 -32.26 56.26
N ALA A 376 10.27 -32.16 55.70
CA ALA A 376 11.06 -30.93 55.74
C ALA A 376 10.56 -29.89 54.71
N THR A 377 10.96 -28.63 54.87
CA THR A 377 10.65 -27.56 53.90
C THR A 377 11.91 -26.88 53.36
N VAL A 378 11.82 -26.36 52.14
CA VAL A 378 12.87 -25.62 51.44
C VAL A 378 12.31 -24.28 50.96
N GLN A 379 13.09 -23.22 51.11
CA GLN A 379 12.70 -21.87 50.75
C GLN A 379 13.87 -21.10 50.14
N ALA A 380 13.63 -20.41 49.03
CA ALA A 380 14.57 -19.44 48.50
C ALA A 380 14.35 -18.09 49.19
N VAL A 381 15.37 -17.56 49.87
CA VAL A 381 15.25 -16.34 50.67
C VAL A 381 16.16 -15.24 50.11
N SER A 382 15.59 -14.05 49.90
CA SER A 382 16.29 -12.85 49.47
C SER A 382 17.14 -13.03 48.19
N ILE A 383 16.55 -13.65 47.18
CA ILE A 383 17.19 -13.88 45.89
C ILE A 383 16.94 -12.70 44.95
N THR A 384 18.00 -12.16 44.36
CA THR A 384 17.89 -11.08 43.38
C THR A 384 17.52 -11.65 42.02
N VAL A 385 16.34 -11.31 41.52
CA VAL A 385 15.83 -11.71 40.21
C VAL A 385 15.72 -10.51 39.28
N GLY A 386 15.81 -10.74 37.97
CA GLY A 386 15.59 -9.73 36.93
C GLY A 386 16.81 -8.93 36.49
N LEU A 387 18.02 -9.35 36.88
CA LEU A 387 19.28 -8.80 36.36
C LEU A 387 19.41 -9.01 34.84
N GLU A 388 18.87 -10.12 34.35
CA GLU A 388 18.83 -10.48 32.93
C GLU A 388 18.05 -9.46 32.09
N TYR A 389 17.00 -8.86 32.64
CA TYR A 389 16.16 -7.91 31.93
C TYR A 389 16.85 -6.57 31.71
N VAL A 390 17.71 -6.14 32.63
CA VAL A 390 18.49 -4.90 32.49
C VAL A 390 19.48 -5.03 31.33
N ALA A 391 20.16 -6.17 31.22
CA ALA A 391 21.08 -6.44 30.13
C ALA A 391 20.38 -6.49 28.77
N LEU A 392 19.18 -7.09 28.71
CA LEU A 392 18.37 -7.13 27.48
C LEU A 392 17.86 -5.72 27.10
N LEU A 393 17.43 -4.91 28.06
CA LEU A 393 16.92 -3.56 27.81
C LEU A 393 18.01 -2.56 27.39
N ALA A 394 19.29 -2.89 27.59
CA ALA A 394 20.39 -2.11 27.04
C ALA A 394 20.36 -2.05 25.50
N THR A 395 19.74 -3.04 24.84
CA THR A 395 19.49 -3.04 23.38
C THR A 395 18.02 -2.71 23.05
N GLY A 396 17.24 -2.28 24.04
CA GLY A 396 15.83 -1.91 23.88
C GLY A 396 14.85 -3.06 23.71
N VAL A 397 13.72 -2.76 23.08
CA VAL A 397 12.65 -3.75 22.86
C VAL A 397 13.16 -4.88 21.95
N ASP A 398 14.12 -4.55 21.08
CA ASP A 398 14.85 -5.53 20.28
C ASP A 398 15.44 -6.66 21.13
N GLY A 399 16.09 -6.33 22.24
CA GLY A 399 16.64 -7.30 23.18
C GLY A 399 15.57 -8.19 23.81
N MET A 400 14.42 -7.60 24.13
CA MET A 400 13.31 -8.38 24.69
C MET A 400 12.73 -9.37 23.68
N VAL A 401 12.69 -9.04 22.40
CA VAL A 401 12.13 -9.93 21.35
C VAL A 401 13.17 -10.97 20.88
N PHE A 402 14.36 -10.52 20.48
CA PHE A 402 15.30 -11.31 19.66
C PHE A 402 16.52 -11.84 20.41
N LEU A 403 16.91 -11.23 21.53
CA LEU A 403 18.05 -11.70 22.31
C LEU A 403 17.71 -12.91 23.21
N PRO A 404 18.72 -13.57 23.79
CA PRO A 404 18.59 -14.88 24.42
C PRO A 404 17.49 -15.00 25.49
N PRO A 405 16.88 -16.19 25.69
CA PRO A 405 17.18 -17.43 24.97
C PRO A 405 16.71 -17.34 23.52
N LYS A 406 17.65 -17.54 22.58
CA LYS A 406 17.37 -17.57 21.14
C LYS A 406 17.14 -19.02 20.82
N ALA A 407 15.94 -19.40 20.43
CA ALA A 407 15.66 -20.78 20.09
C ALA A 407 14.79 -20.87 18.83
N GLY A 408 15.46 -20.72 17.69
CA GLY A 408 15.03 -21.39 16.47
C GLY A 408 14.07 -20.63 15.58
N SER A 409 13.05 -21.33 15.08
CA SER A 409 12.20 -20.89 13.97
C SER A 409 11.24 -19.76 14.33
N ALA A 410 10.95 -19.55 15.62
CA ALA A 410 9.97 -18.56 16.06
C ALA A 410 10.47 -17.12 15.92
N GLU A 411 11.71 -16.82 16.33
CA GLU A 411 12.32 -15.50 16.14
C GLU A 411 12.47 -15.17 14.66
N ASN A 412 12.95 -16.12 13.85
CA ASN A 412 13.08 -15.93 12.40
C ASN A 412 11.71 -15.67 11.75
N TYR A 413 10.67 -16.37 12.20
CA TYR A 413 9.30 -16.13 11.75
C TYR A 413 8.82 -14.72 12.12
N ILE A 414 9.03 -14.29 13.38
CA ILE A 414 8.64 -12.94 13.82
C ILE A 414 9.43 -11.86 13.07
N GLU A 415 10.73 -12.04 12.85
CA GLU A 415 11.56 -11.12 12.09
C GLU A 415 11.05 -10.97 10.65
N GLN A 416 10.76 -12.08 9.98
CA GLN A 416 10.23 -12.09 8.63
C GLN A 416 8.84 -11.46 8.54
N GLU A 417 7.94 -11.74 9.49
CA GLU A 417 6.65 -11.06 9.58
C GLU A 417 6.82 -9.56 9.80
N LEU A 418 7.67 -9.12 10.73
CA LEU A 418 7.89 -7.69 10.98
C LEU A 418 8.46 -6.99 9.74
N VAL A 419 9.39 -7.60 9.02
CA VAL A 419 9.93 -7.06 7.77
C VAL A 419 8.84 -6.98 6.70
N ALA A 420 8.00 -8.01 6.55
CA ALA A 420 6.87 -8.00 5.62
C ALA A 420 5.90 -6.86 5.95
N ARG A 421 5.46 -6.75 7.22
CA ARG A 421 4.53 -5.70 7.68
C ARG A 421 5.11 -4.30 7.54
N CYS A 422 6.38 -4.12 7.86
CA CYS A 422 7.05 -2.83 7.66
C CYS A 422 7.07 -2.44 6.18
N ASN A 423 7.32 -3.39 5.27
CA ASN A 423 7.31 -3.13 3.83
C ASN A 423 5.91 -2.83 3.28
N GLU A 424 4.84 -3.35 3.91
CA GLU A 424 3.45 -2.95 3.63
C GLU A 424 3.20 -1.48 4.00
N MET A 425 3.93 -0.86 4.94
CA MET A 425 3.76 0.55 5.32
C MET A 425 4.48 1.54 4.39
N ILE A 426 5.43 1.07 3.58
CA ILE A 426 6.31 1.94 2.77
C ILE A 426 5.62 2.35 1.49
N THR A 427 5.25 3.63 1.37
CA THR A 427 4.59 4.21 0.19
C THR A 427 5.57 4.67 -0.88
N LYS A 428 6.82 4.96 -0.51
CA LYS A 428 7.80 5.52 -1.44
C LYS A 428 8.33 4.45 -2.39
N VAL A 429 8.21 4.74 -3.69
CA VAL A 429 8.61 3.86 -4.79
C VAL A 429 10.12 3.59 -4.74
N GLY A 430 10.51 2.32 -4.85
CA GLY A 430 11.90 1.89 -4.84
C GLY A 430 12.56 1.76 -3.45
N GLU A 431 11.89 2.19 -2.38
CA GLU A 431 12.38 2.02 -1.00
C GLU A 431 11.84 0.70 -0.40
N THR A 432 12.64 0.05 0.44
CA THR A 432 12.27 -1.18 1.15
C THR A 432 12.91 -1.16 2.53
N VAL A 433 12.24 -1.77 3.50
CA VAL A 433 12.77 -1.94 4.85
C VAL A 433 13.44 -3.30 4.98
N THR A 434 14.62 -3.33 5.58
CA THR A 434 15.42 -4.51 5.88
C THR A 434 15.28 -4.94 7.34
N ALA A 435 15.66 -6.17 7.67
CA ALA A 435 15.70 -6.64 9.06
C ALA A 435 16.56 -5.73 9.95
N SER A 436 17.72 -5.26 9.45
CA SER A 436 18.60 -4.36 10.20
C SER A 436 17.92 -3.04 10.59
N GLU A 437 17.08 -2.49 9.70
CA GLU A 437 16.31 -1.27 9.98
C GLU A 437 15.21 -1.54 11.02
N VAL A 438 14.61 -2.73 11.00
CA VAL A 438 13.63 -3.17 12.03
C VAL A 438 14.30 -3.25 13.40
N HIS A 439 15.44 -3.93 13.52
CA HIS A 439 16.19 -4.01 14.78
C HIS A 439 16.62 -2.62 15.28
N SER A 440 17.06 -1.75 14.36
CA SER A 440 17.45 -0.37 14.70
C SER A 440 16.25 0.42 15.25
N ALA A 441 15.07 0.29 14.64
CA ALA A 441 13.85 0.93 15.13
C ALA A 441 13.43 0.41 16.52
N LEU A 442 13.53 -0.90 16.75
CA LEU A 442 13.20 -1.55 18.03
C LEU A 442 14.19 -1.22 19.16
N SER A 443 15.39 -0.78 18.81
CA SER A 443 16.45 -0.36 19.75
C SER A 443 16.28 1.08 20.25
N ASN A 444 15.12 1.72 20.01
CA ASN A 444 14.87 3.09 20.44
C ASN A 444 14.95 3.22 21.98
N PRO A 445 15.83 4.09 22.52
CA PRO A 445 16.02 4.23 23.97
C PRO A 445 14.78 4.70 24.72
N LEU A 446 13.85 5.41 24.06
CA LEU A 446 12.57 5.81 24.67
C LEU A 446 11.70 4.61 25.02
N CYS A 447 11.77 3.53 24.23
CA CYS A 447 11.04 2.30 24.50
C CYS A 447 11.63 1.57 25.72
N SER A 448 12.96 1.52 25.83
CA SER A 448 13.64 0.96 27.01
C SER A 448 13.29 1.73 28.28
N ALA A 449 13.34 3.07 28.21
CA ALA A 449 13.01 3.93 29.34
C ALA A 449 11.56 3.71 29.80
N ALA A 450 10.61 3.60 28.87
CA ALA A 450 9.21 3.35 29.18
C ALA A 450 8.97 1.99 29.86
N LEU A 451 9.72 0.93 29.48
CA LEU A 451 9.68 -0.36 30.16
C LEU A 451 10.27 -0.28 31.58
N LEU A 452 11.46 0.31 31.71
CA LEU A 452 12.15 0.43 33.00
C LEU A 452 11.36 1.24 34.02
N SER A 453 10.69 2.31 33.58
CA SER A 453 9.85 3.14 34.45
C SER A 453 8.44 2.58 34.68
N GLY A 454 8.08 1.47 34.01
CA GLY A 454 6.72 0.92 34.04
C GLY A 454 5.65 1.81 33.40
N LEU A 455 6.04 2.77 32.55
CA LEU A 455 5.12 3.70 31.89
C LEU A 455 4.28 3.02 30.81
N SER A 456 4.84 2.05 30.09
CA SER A 456 4.12 1.29 29.08
C SER A 456 4.71 -0.10 28.85
N GLN A 457 3.86 -1.02 28.43
CA GLN A 457 4.19 -2.36 27.94
C GLN A 457 3.92 -2.52 26.45
N ASP A 458 3.26 -1.53 25.84
CA ASP A 458 2.82 -1.56 24.45
C ASP A 458 3.60 -0.52 23.63
N PHE A 459 4.04 -0.91 22.44
CA PHE A 459 4.80 -0.08 21.51
C PHE A 459 4.19 -0.18 20.12
N ALA A 460 4.29 0.90 19.35
CA ALA A 460 3.89 0.93 17.95
C ALA A 460 5.14 0.98 17.07
N LEU A 461 5.26 0.03 16.15
CA LEU A 461 6.22 0.06 15.04
C LEU A 461 5.46 0.51 13.78
N TYR A 462 5.88 1.63 13.19
CA TYR A 462 5.16 2.29 12.10
C TYR A 462 6.11 3.09 11.20
N SER A 463 5.58 3.58 10.07
CA SER A 463 6.29 4.45 9.14
C SER A 463 5.76 5.88 9.24
N PRO A 464 6.54 6.87 9.73
CA PRO A 464 6.08 8.26 9.80
C PRO A 464 6.06 8.96 8.44
N ASP A 465 6.98 8.59 7.54
CA ASP A 465 7.27 9.30 6.28
C ASP A 465 7.13 8.43 5.03
N GLY A 466 6.56 7.22 5.16
CA GLY A 466 6.37 6.30 4.05
C GLY A 466 7.66 5.71 3.50
N LYS A 467 8.79 5.90 4.21
CA LYS A 467 10.13 5.44 3.82
C LYS A 467 10.85 4.73 4.96
N SER A 468 10.90 5.35 6.13
CA SER A 468 11.61 4.86 7.31
C SER A 468 10.64 4.22 8.29
N ILE A 469 11.17 3.47 9.25
CA ILE A 469 10.37 2.88 10.33
C ILE A 469 10.86 3.36 11.69
N ARG A 470 9.92 3.47 12.63
CA ARG A 470 10.18 3.89 14.01
C ARG A 470 9.35 3.09 14.98
N CYS A 471 9.89 2.92 16.18
CA CYS A 471 9.20 2.34 17.31
C CYS A 471 9.07 3.38 18.42
N LEU A 472 7.86 3.58 18.96
CA LEU A 472 7.59 4.43 20.12
C LEU A 472 6.61 3.77 21.09
N PRO A 473 6.69 4.12 22.39
CA PRO A 473 5.75 3.62 23.39
C PRO A 473 4.33 4.17 23.16
N ILE A 474 3.34 3.32 23.40
CA ILE A 474 1.92 3.68 23.48
C ILE A 474 1.62 3.98 24.95
N VAL A 475 1.39 5.24 25.30
CA VAL A 475 1.09 5.66 26.68
C VAL A 475 -0.36 6.12 26.75
N SER A 476 -1.16 5.48 27.62
CA SER A 476 -2.61 5.73 27.72
C SER A 476 -3.34 5.69 26.37
N GLY A 477 -2.90 4.80 25.49
CA GLY A 477 -3.50 4.59 24.17
C GLY A 477 -3.10 5.61 23.09
N VAL A 478 -2.09 6.44 23.35
CA VAL A 478 -1.61 7.49 22.46
C VAL A 478 -0.13 7.28 22.14
N VAL A 479 0.26 7.56 20.90
CA VAL A 479 1.67 7.64 20.49
C VAL A 479 1.99 9.09 20.20
N ALA A 480 2.85 9.68 21.02
CA ALA A 480 3.26 11.07 20.88
C ALA A 480 4.32 11.23 19.78
N ASP A 481 3.90 11.19 18.52
CA ASP A 481 4.75 11.52 17.36
C ASP A 481 4.11 12.62 16.50
N PRO A 482 4.68 13.84 16.46
CA PRO A 482 4.19 14.90 15.59
C PRO A 482 4.32 14.57 14.09
N GLN A 483 5.16 13.59 13.71
CA GLN A 483 5.32 13.14 12.33
C GLN A 483 4.33 12.03 11.93
N ALA A 484 3.53 11.52 12.87
CA ALA A 484 2.47 10.55 12.59
C ALA A 484 1.22 10.85 13.44
N PRO A 485 0.58 12.03 13.28
CA PRO A 485 -0.57 12.42 14.09
C PRO A 485 -1.78 11.48 13.93
N TRP A 486 -1.90 10.79 12.78
CA TRP A 486 -2.92 9.77 12.54
C TRP A 486 -2.81 8.57 13.48
N LEU A 487 -1.60 8.23 13.93
CA LEU A 487 -1.34 7.03 14.74
C LEU A 487 -2.06 7.11 16.08
N SER A 488 -2.13 8.31 16.68
CA SER A 488 -2.84 8.53 17.94
C SER A 488 -4.34 8.22 17.85
N LEU A 489 -4.94 8.27 16.65
CA LEU A 489 -6.35 7.97 16.44
C LEU A 489 -6.62 6.45 16.37
N ILE A 490 -5.59 5.66 16.09
CA ILE A 490 -5.73 4.22 15.82
C ILE A 490 -4.82 3.32 16.67
N ALA A 491 -3.93 3.88 17.50
CA ALA A 491 -2.98 3.11 18.32
C ALA A 491 -3.64 2.11 19.28
N ASN A 492 -4.91 2.34 19.66
CA ASN A 492 -5.68 1.43 20.50
C ASN A 492 -6.30 0.25 19.75
N GLN A 493 -6.35 0.30 18.41
CA GLN A 493 -6.91 -0.78 17.60
C GLN A 493 -6.12 -2.08 17.83
N THR A 494 -6.83 -3.20 17.73
CA THR A 494 -6.27 -4.54 17.89
C THR A 494 -6.32 -5.28 16.57
N PRO A 495 -5.40 -6.23 16.31
CA PRO A 495 -5.49 -7.09 15.15
C PRO A 495 -6.78 -7.93 15.20
N ASP A 496 -7.30 -8.29 14.03
CA ASP A 496 -8.53 -9.07 13.87
C ASP A 496 -8.32 -10.58 13.85
N GLY A 497 -7.09 -11.06 13.68
CA GLY A 497 -6.74 -12.47 13.79
C GLY A 497 -6.63 -12.95 15.24
N SER A 498 -6.59 -14.27 15.43
CA SER A 498 -6.40 -14.88 16.76
C SER A 498 -4.91 -15.02 17.10
N GLU A 499 -4.56 -14.79 18.37
CA GLU A 499 -3.18 -14.89 18.83
C GLU A 499 -2.73 -16.35 18.91
N LYS A 500 -1.55 -16.67 18.38
CA LYS A 500 -0.93 -18.00 18.46
C LYS A 500 0.47 -17.93 19.07
N LYS A 501 0.80 -18.88 19.94
CA LYS A 501 2.17 -19.11 20.40
C LYS A 501 2.99 -19.64 19.20
N LYS A 502 4.02 -18.90 18.79
CA LYS A 502 4.89 -19.27 17.66
C LYS A 502 6.12 -20.05 18.10
N GLY A 503 6.53 -19.85 19.34
CA GLY A 503 7.57 -20.67 19.95
C GLY A 503 7.76 -20.39 21.43
N GLU A 504 8.47 -21.31 22.04
CA GLU A 504 9.02 -21.24 23.39
C GLU A 504 10.49 -21.58 23.29
N SER A 505 11.32 -20.97 24.12
CA SER A 505 12.71 -21.37 24.24
C SER A 505 12.80 -22.84 24.64
N SER A 506 13.21 -23.71 23.71
CA SER A 506 13.41 -25.14 23.96
C SER A 506 14.62 -25.44 24.84
N ILE A 507 15.46 -24.42 25.06
CA ILE A 507 16.64 -24.46 25.93
C ILE A 507 16.50 -23.31 26.91
N SER A 508 16.19 -23.64 28.17
CA SER A 508 16.26 -22.68 29.26
C SER A 508 17.72 -22.31 29.48
N LEU A 509 18.05 -21.02 29.33
CA LEU A 509 19.39 -20.54 29.60
C LEU A 509 19.56 -20.21 31.08
N PRO A 510 20.79 -20.26 31.61
CA PRO A 510 21.04 -19.77 32.97
C PRO A 510 20.54 -18.33 33.10
N ALA A 511 19.72 -18.08 34.13
CA ALA A 511 19.35 -16.73 34.50
C ALA A 511 20.60 -15.98 35.00
N ALA A 512 20.58 -14.64 34.95
CA ALA A 512 21.67 -13.81 35.48
C ALA A 512 21.62 -13.75 37.02
N MET A 513 21.64 -14.92 37.65
CA MET A 513 21.49 -15.12 39.07
C MET A 513 22.58 -16.10 39.54
N PRO A 514 23.41 -15.73 40.53
CA PRO A 514 24.41 -16.64 41.04
C PRO A 514 23.73 -17.84 41.72
N PRO A 515 24.38 -19.02 41.72
CA PRO A 515 23.94 -20.13 42.55
C PRO A 515 23.79 -19.68 44.02
N PHE A 516 22.75 -20.17 44.69
CA PHE A 516 22.45 -19.81 46.07
C PHE A 516 22.20 -21.06 46.91
N HIS A 517 22.28 -20.93 48.23
CA HIS A 517 21.86 -21.97 49.15
C HIS A 517 20.44 -21.64 49.65
N PRO A 518 19.42 -22.45 49.33
CA PRO A 518 18.09 -22.26 49.88
C PRO A 518 18.09 -22.55 51.39
N VAL A 519 17.19 -21.90 52.12
CA VAL A 519 16.96 -22.19 53.54
C VAL A 519 16.19 -23.50 53.64
N ILE A 520 16.77 -24.48 54.32
CA ILE A 520 16.15 -25.77 54.59
C ILE A 520 15.74 -25.78 56.06
N VAL A 521 14.46 -25.99 56.33
CA VAL A 521 13.94 -26.16 57.69
C VAL A 521 13.66 -27.64 57.90
N PRO A 522 14.57 -28.39 58.55
CA PRO A 522 14.38 -29.80 58.82
C PRO A 522 13.26 -30.02 59.84
N ASP A 523 12.56 -31.15 59.68
CA ASP A 523 11.72 -31.72 60.73
C ASP A 523 12.62 -32.14 61.92
N PRO A 524 12.15 -32.10 63.18
CA PRO A 524 12.87 -32.62 64.35
C PRO A 524 13.60 -33.97 64.17
N PHE A 525 13.20 -34.80 63.21
CA PHE A 525 13.80 -36.13 62.95
C PHE A 525 14.80 -36.17 61.78
N CYS A 526 15.17 -35.04 61.18
CA CYS A 526 16.15 -35.00 60.09
C CYS A 526 17.16 -33.85 60.24
N VAL A 527 18.26 -33.94 59.47
CA VAL A 527 19.27 -32.88 59.32
C VAL A 527 19.44 -32.52 57.87
N GLU A 528 19.79 -31.26 57.62
CA GLU A 528 20.16 -30.77 56.29
C GLU A 528 21.35 -31.57 55.74
N ASN A 529 21.23 -32.05 54.50
CA ASN A 529 22.30 -32.76 53.80
C ASN A 529 22.83 -31.95 52.61
N PHE A 530 21.92 -31.41 51.80
CA PHE A 530 22.28 -30.70 50.58
C PHE A 530 21.26 -29.62 50.22
N GLY A 531 21.75 -28.41 49.92
CA GLY A 531 20.96 -27.30 49.39
C GLY A 531 21.63 -26.71 48.16
N LEU A 532 20.91 -26.60 47.05
CA LEU A 532 21.38 -25.89 45.85
C LEU A 532 20.22 -25.16 45.18
N GLY A 533 20.44 -23.88 44.91
CA GLY A 533 19.54 -23.03 44.18
C GLY A 533 20.21 -22.47 42.93
N PHE A 534 19.48 -22.42 41.83
CA PHE A 534 19.91 -21.77 40.59
C PHE A 534 18.68 -21.29 39.84
N GLY A 535 18.87 -20.62 38.70
CA GLY A 535 17.74 -20.22 37.89
C GLY A 535 17.99 -20.30 36.41
N THR A 536 16.89 -20.40 35.70
CA THR A 536 16.87 -20.39 34.25
C THR A 536 15.93 -19.31 33.77
N MET A 537 16.10 -18.88 32.52
CA MET A 537 15.18 -17.96 31.87
C MET A 537 14.58 -18.60 30.62
N ASP A 538 13.30 -18.35 30.42
CA ASP A 538 12.52 -18.77 29.26
C ASP A 538 11.89 -17.57 28.55
N LYS A 539 11.61 -17.76 27.26
CA LYS A 539 10.93 -16.78 26.41
C LYS A 539 9.84 -17.46 25.62
N SER A 540 8.65 -16.88 25.65
CA SER A 540 7.53 -17.24 24.79
C SER A 540 7.20 -16.09 23.85
N LEU A 541 7.08 -16.40 22.56
CA LEU A 541 6.72 -15.45 21.52
C LEU A 541 5.35 -15.80 20.94
N PHE A 542 4.50 -14.78 20.84
CA PHE A 542 3.17 -14.89 20.30
C PHE A 542 2.99 -13.92 19.15
N TRP A 543 2.26 -14.36 18.13
CA TRP A 543 1.88 -13.55 16.97
C TRP A 543 0.38 -13.55 16.83
N GLN A 544 -0.20 -12.36 16.75
CA GLN A 544 -1.58 -12.14 16.38
C GLN A 544 -1.59 -11.35 15.06
N PRO A 545 -1.91 -11.98 13.93
CA PRO A 545 -1.91 -11.29 12.64
C PRO A 545 -3.08 -10.31 12.55
N GLY A 546 -2.90 -9.22 11.80
CA GLY A 546 -3.95 -8.24 11.48
C GLY A 546 -4.11 -8.08 9.97
N THR A 547 -5.33 -7.81 9.51
CA THR A 547 -5.58 -7.53 8.09
C THR A 547 -5.07 -6.16 7.66
N GLY A 548 -5.04 -5.20 8.59
CA GLY A 548 -4.71 -3.80 8.32
C GLY A 548 -5.90 -2.89 8.08
N VAL A 549 -7.13 -3.41 7.98
CA VAL A 549 -8.35 -2.61 7.70
C VAL A 549 -8.60 -1.53 8.76
N ASN A 550 -8.17 -1.76 10.00
CA ASN A 550 -8.23 -0.80 11.10
C ASN A 550 -6.87 -0.12 11.38
N GLY A 551 -5.91 -0.27 10.48
CA GLY A 551 -4.53 0.19 10.59
C GLY A 551 -3.61 -0.71 11.45
N CYS A 552 -4.10 -1.77 12.09
CA CYS A 552 -3.24 -2.69 12.85
C CYS A 552 -2.86 -3.91 11.98
N LEU A 553 -1.59 -4.00 11.58
CA LEU A 553 -1.07 -5.12 10.75
C LEU A 553 -0.76 -6.39 11.56
N GLY A 554 -0.69 -6.25 12.88
CA GLY A 554 -0.46 -7.38 13.76
C GLY A 554 0.04 -6.97 15.14
N LYS A 555 0.19 -7.96 16.00
CA LYS A 555 0.71 -7.80 17.34
C LYS A 555 1.70 -8.91 17.66
N VAL A 556 2.89 -8.51 18.06
CA VAL A 556 3.88 -9.38 18.69
C VAL A 556 3.70 -9.26 20.20
N ARG A 557 3.54 -10.38 20.90
CA ARG A 557 3.56 -10.42 22.36
C ARG A 557 4.72 -11.26 22.83
N VAL A 558 5.50 -10.69 23.74
CA VAL A 558 6.68 -11.31 24.34
C VAL A 558 6.41 -11.54 25.81
N GLN A 559 6.59 -12.78 26.25
CA GLN A 559 6.54 -13.18 27.65
C GLN A 559 7.90 -13.74 28.04
N ARG A 560 8.45 -13.21 29.13
CA ARG A 560 9.72 -13.65 29.70
C ARG A 560 9.47 -14.23 31.09
N GLU A 561 10.09 -15.36 31.38
CA GLU A 561 9.93 -16.06 32.65
C GLU A 561 11.29 -16.40 33.23
N THR A 562 11.45 -16.19 34.52
CA THR A 562 12.62 -16.62 35.30
C THR A 562 12.18 -17.79 36.18
N ASN A 563 12.70 -18.99 35.94
CA ASN A 563 12.48 -20.13 36.82
C ASN A 563 13.56 -20.14 37.89
N VAL A 564 13.17 -20.01 39.15
CA VAL A 564 14.07 -20.16 40.30
C VAL A 564 13.91 -21.56 40.85
N ILE A 565 14.93 -22.39 40.69
CA ILE A 565 14.94 -23.80 41.07
C ILE A 565 15.65 -23.94 42.40
N SER A 566 14.97 -24.51 43.39
CA SER A 566 15.53 -24.79 44.72
C SER A 566 15.50 -26.29 45.01
N ILE A 567 16.66 -26.83 45.36
CA ILE A 567 16.85 -28.21 45.78
C ILE A 567 17.21 -28.18 47.26
N GLY A 568 16.44 -28.90 48.08
CA GLY A 568 16.76 -29.14 49.48
C GLY A 568 16.54 -30.60 49.82
N ILE A 569 17.55 -31.23 50.40
CA ILE A 569 17.55 -32.64 50.80
C ILE A 569 17.86 -32.73 52.29
N CYS A 570 16.97 -33.41 53.02
CA CYS A 570 17.21 -33.79 54.41
C CYS A 570 17.44 -35.29 54.53
N VAL A 571 18.25 -35.70 55.52
CA VAL A 571 18.46 -37.12 55.87
C VAL A 571 18.02 -37.38 57.31
N PRO A 572 17.49 -38.57 57.63
CA PRO A 572 17.08 -38.89 59.00
C PRO A 572 18.24 -38.79 59.99
N LEU A 573 17.96 -38.31 61.21
CA LEU A 573 18.85 -38.45 62.35
C LEU A 573 18.93 -39.94 62.72
N ILE A 574 20.06 -40.58 62.45
CA ILE A 574 20.33 -41.98 62.83
C ILE A 574 20.73 -42.05 64.31
#